data_AF-A0A816THS6-F1
#
_entry.id   AF-A0A816THS6-F1
#
_cell.length_a   1.000
_cell.length_b   1.000
_cell.length_c   1.000
_cell.angle_alpha   90.00
_cell.angle_beta   90.00
_cell.angle_gamma   90.00
#
_symmetry.space_group_name_H-M   'P 1'
#
loop_
_entity.id
_entity.type
_entity.pdbx_description
1 polymer ?
#
loop_
_entity_poly.entity_id
_entity_poly.type
_entity_poly.pdbx_seq_one_letter_code
_entity_poly.pdbx_strand_id
1 'polypeptide(L)' 'NFIPSAGVDRTTIIWDANSGHCKQQFLFHTAPALDVDCQSDTTFASCSDDMTLNIWNVSIKTSVHNLQAHNEETKK' A
#
# COMPACT_ATOMS: atom_id res chain seq x y z
N ASN A 1 1.03 -6.00 -16.27
CA ASN A 1 0.00 -5.02 -15.93
C ASN A 1 -0.61 -5.39 -14.59
N PHE A 2 -0.26 -4.66 -13.54
CA PHE A 2 -0.71 -4.93 -12.17
C PHE A 2 -1.55 -3.76 -11.68
N ILE A 3 -2.64 -4.06 -10.98
CA ILE A 3 -3.53 -3.05 -10.42
C ILE A 3 -3.41 -3.13 -8.90
N PRO A 4 -3.02 -2.04 -8.22
CA PRO A 4 -3.05 -1.97 -6.78
C PRO A 4 -4.47 -1.59 -6.31
N SER A 5 -4.87 -2.11 -5.16
CA SER A 5 -6.05 -1.63 -4.43
C SER A 5 -5.73 -1.57 -2.95
N ALA A 6 -6.15 -0.53 -2.26
CA ALA A 6 -6.04 -0.42 -0.82
C ALA A 6 -7.41 -0.07 -0.23
N GLY A 7 -7.67 -0.49 1.00
CA GLY A 7 -9.00 -0.39 1.60
C GLY A 7 -9.03 -0.07 3.08
N VAL A 8 -10.24 0.28 3.54
CA VAL A 8 -10.54 0.56 4.95
C VAL A 8 -10.38 -0.66 5.85
N ASP A 9 -10.38 -1.87 5.27
CA ASP A 9 -10.06 -3.12 5.95
C ASP A 9 -8.55 -3.28 6.24
N ARG A 10 -7.76 -2.26 5.90
CA ARG A 10 -6.30 -2.17 6.07
C ARG A 10 -5.52 -3.10 5.14
N THR A 11 -6.21 -3.68 4.16
CA THR A 11 -5.59 -4.56 3.19
C THR A 11 -5.14 -3.77 1.97
N THR A 12 -3.97 -4.13 1.47
CA THR A 12 -3.49 -3.72 0.17
C THR A 12 -3.34 -4.95 -0.69
N ILE A 13 -3.94 -4.97 -1.87
CA ILE A 13 -3.98 -6.12 -2.77
C ILE A 13 -3.38 -5.72 -4.12
N ILE A 14 -2.60 -6.61 -4.70
CA ILE A 14 -2.10 -6.52 -6.07
C ILE A 14 -2.82 -7.55 -6.92
N TRP A 15 -3.44 -7.06 -7.98
CA TRP A 15 -4.18 -7.86 -8.95
C TRP A 15 -3.37 -7.97 -10.23
N ASP A 16 -3.33 -9.17 -10.82
CA ASP A 16 -2.88 -9.34 -12.19
C ASP A 16 -4.04 -9.01 -13.14
N ALA A 17 -3.92 -7.92 -13.91
CA ALA A 17 -5.01 -7.44 -14.75
C ALA A 17 -5.33 -8.37 -15.93
N ASN A 18 -4.38 -9.21 -16.35
CA ASN A 18 -4.58 -10.11 -17.48
C ASN A 18 -5.38 -11.34 -17.07
N SER A 19 -5.10 -11.86 -15.88
CA SER A 19 -5.71 -13.08 -15.36
C SER A 19 -6.88 -12.82 -14.41
N GLY A 20 -6.98 -11.62 -13.84
CA GLY A 20 -7.96 -11.26 -12.82
C GLY A 20 -7.69 -11.85 -11.44
N HIS A 21 -6.57 -12.55 -11.26
CA HIS A 21 -6.25 -13.20 -9.99
C HIS A 21 -5.54 -12.24 -9.02
N CYS A 22 -5.83 -12.42 -7.73
CA CYS A 22 -5.04 -11.83 -6.66
C CYS A 22 -3.64 -12.43 -6.69
N LYS A 23 -2.65 -11.58 -6.94
CA LYS A 23 -1.24 -11.98 -6.92
C LYS A 23 -0.69 -11.92 -5.50
N GLN A 24 -1.08 -10.91 -4.75
CA GLN A 24 -0.58 -10.68 -3.41
C GLN A 24 -1.52 -9.83 -2.57
N GLN A 25 -1.58 -10.11 -1.28
CA GLN A 25 -2.32 -9.34 -0.29
C GLN A 25 -1.42 -9.03 0.90
N PHE A 26 -1.52 -7.81 1.39
CA PHE A 26 -0.68 -7.26 2.44
C PHE A 26 -1.54 -6.62 3.53
N LEU A 27 -1.03 -6.67 4.75
CA LEU A 27 -1.58 -6.02 5.94
C LEU A 27 -0.48 -5.15 6.58
N PHE A 28 0.08 -4.22 5.79
CA PHE A 28 1.17 -3.36 6.27
C PHE A 28 0.67 -2.21 7.13
N HIS A 29 -0.54 -1.74 6.87
CA HIS A 29 -1.12 -0.63 7.61
C HIS A 29 -1.82 -1.10 8.88
N THR A 30 -1.65 -0.33 9.95
CA THR A 30 -2.31 -0.60 11.24
C THR A 30 -3.68 0.08 11.33
N ALA A 31 -3.92 1.07 10.45
CA ALA A 31 -5.17 1.80 10.27
C ALA A 31 -5.64 1.74 8.80
N PRO A 32 -6.84 2.26 8.45
CA PRO A 32 -7.36 2.29 7.09
C PRO A 32 -6.37 2.86 6.07
N ALA A 33 -6.15 2.14 4.97
CA ALA A 33 -5.43 2.69 3.84
C ALA A 33 -6.35 3.66 3.10
N LEU A 34 -5.86 4.88 2.88
CA LEU A 34 -6.66 5.98 2.34
C LEU A 34 -6.53 6.11 0.84
N ASP A 35 -5.32 5.85 0.33
CA ASP A 35 -5.01 5.99 -1.08
C ASP A 35 -3.89 5.04 -1.51
N VAL A 36 -3.82 4.75 -2.80
CA VAL A 36 -2.77 3.96 -3.42
C VAL A 36 -2.44 4.50 -4.81
N ASP A 37 -1.15 4.64 -5.09
CA ASP A 37 -0.67 5.17 -6.36
C ASP A 37 0.42 4.29 -6.98
N CYS A 38 0.54 4.35 -8.30
CA CYS A 38 1.50 3.58 -9.08
C CYS A 38 2.64 4.47 -9.58
N GLN A 39 3.87 4.12 -9.19
CA GLN A 39 5.05 4.73 -9.80
C GLN A 39 5.39 4.03 -11.12
N SER A 40 5.17 2.72 -11.19
CA SER A 40 5.41 1.88 -12.36
C SER A 40 4.55 0.61 -12.27
N ASP A 41 4.57 -0.22 -13.31
CA ASP A 41 3.91 -1.53 -13.31
C ASP A 41 4.25 -2.41 -12.10
N THR A 42 5.43 -2.23 -11.50
CA THR A 42 5.90 -3.12 -10.43
C THR A 42 6.05 -2.44 -9.08
N THR A 43 5.96 -1.12 -8.99
CA THR A 43 6.21 -0.36 -7.76
C THR A 43 5.06 0.59 -7.46
N PHE A 44 4.59 0.53 -6.22
CA PHE A 44 3.41 1.24 -5.75
C PHE A 44 3.64 1.80 -4.35
N ALA A 45 2.82 2.79 -3.99
CA ALA A 45 2.80 3.40 -2.66
C ALA A 45 1.37 3.47 -2.11
N SER A 46 1.17 3.28 -0.81
CA SER A 46 -0.08 3.65 -0.11
C SER A 46 0.22 4.48 1.10
N CYS A 47 -0.72 5.37 1.40
CA CYS A 47 -0.81 6.09 2.65
C CYS A 47 -2.00 5.59 3.47
N SER A 48 -1.93 5.83 4.78
CA SER A 48 -2.91 5.39 5.75
C SER A 48 -3.07 6.42 6.85
N ASP A 49 -4.20 6.33 7.55
CA ASP A 49 -4.45 7.07 8.79
C ASP A 49 -3.46 6.71 9.92
N ASP A 50 -2.66 5.66 9.76
CA ASP A 50 -1.58 5.32 10.70
C ASP A 50 -0.34 6.22 10.59
N MET A 51 -0.44 7.31 9.80
CA MET A 51 0.61 8.30 9.57
C MET A 51 1.83 7.76 8.80
N THR A 52 1.72 6.55 8.25
CA THR A 52 2.78 5.93 7.45
C THR A 52 2.43 5.87 5.97
N LEU A 53 3.48 5.89 5.16
CA LEU A 53 3.46 5.58 3.75
C LEU A 53 4.29 4.32 3.53
N ASN A 54 3.69 3.32 2.89
CA ASN A 54 4.38 2.08 2.54
C ASN A 54 4.71 2.09 1.04
N ILE A 55 5.91 1.66 0.68
CA ILE A 55 6.32 1.40 -0.70
C ILE A 55 6.55 -0.10 -0.85
N TRP A 56 6.01 -0.71 -1.91
CA TRP A 56 6.25 -2.11 -2.20
C TRP A 56 6.48 -2.35 -3.70
N ASN A 57 7.13 -3.49 -3.97
CA ASN A 57 7.37 -3.97 -5.32
C ASN A 57 6.75 -5.36 -5.51
N VAL A 58 6.11 -5.62 -6.65
CA VAL A 58 5.42 -6.89 -6.96
C VAL A 58 6.36 -8.10 -6.97
N SER A 59 7.66 -7.87 -7.17
CA SER A 59 8.67 -8.94 -7.14
C SER A 59 9.13 -9.29 -5.72
N ILE A 60 8.76 -8.48 -4.72
CA ILE A 60 9.21 -8.58 -3.33
C ILE A 60 8.02 -8.92 -2.45
N LYS A 61 8.19 -9.92 -1.56
CA LYS A 61 7.09 -10.38 -0.72
C LYS A 61 6.75 -9.45 0.45
N THR A 62 7.61 -8.49 0.74
CA THR A 62 7.52 -7.55 1.87
C THR A 62 7.50 -6.10 1.39
N SER A 63 7.12 -5.18 2.26
CA SER A 63 7.28 -3.75 2.01
C SER A 63 8.76 -3.44 1.77
N VAL A 64 9.05 -2.65 0.74
CA VAL A 64 10.40 -2.17 0.44
C VAL A 64 10.78 -1.06 1.40
N HIS A 65 9.83 -0.16 1.69
CA HIS A 65 9.99 0.88 2.71
C HIS A 65 8.69 1.07 3.48
N ASN A 66 8.82 1.30 4.78
CA ASN A 66 7.78 1.88 5.62
C ASN A 66 8.31 3.24 6.09
N LEU A 67 7.62 4.31 5.67
CA LEU A 67 8.04 5.68 5.89
C LEU A 67 7.03 6.34 6.82
N GLN A 68 7.50 6.95 7.90
CA GLN A 68 6.65 7.83 8.69
C GLN A 68 6.52 9.16 7.94
N ALA A 69 5.41 9.32 7.23
CA ALA A 69 5.18 10.46 6.35
C ALA A 69 4.64 11.66 7.11
N HIS A 70 3.89 11.40 8.17
CA HIS A 70 3.28 12.42 9.00
C HIS A 70 3.62 12.17 10.47
N ASN A 71 3.80 13.25 11.22
CA ASN A 71 3.79 13.20 12.68
C ASN A 71 2.45 13.77 13.11
N GLU A 72 1.80 13.15 14.08
CA GLU A 72 0.66 13.81 14.71
C GLU A 72 1.09 15.20 15.19
N GLU A 73 0.47 16.24 14.63
CA GLU A 73 0.50 17.54 15.28
C GLU A 73 -0.20 17.35 16.62
N THR A 74 0.58 17.16 17.67
CA THR A 74 0.11 17.33 19.04
C THR A 74 -0.26 18.80 19.19
N LYS A 75 -1.51 19.15 18.88
CA LYS A 75 -2.10 20.41 19.35
C LYS A 75 -2.10 20.35 20.87
N LYS A 76 -1.17 21.10 21.47
CA LYS A 76 -1.19 21.46 22.89
C LYS A 76 -2.49 22.15 23.26
#